data_AF-A0A0L9ULU6-F1
#
_entry.id   AF-A0A0L9ULU6-F1
#
_cell.length_a   1.000
_cell.length_b   1.000
_cell.length_c   1.000
_cell.angle_alpha   90.00
_cell.angle_beta   90.00
_cell.angle_gamma   90.00
#
_symmetry.space_group_name_H-M   'P 1'
#
loop_
_entity.id
_entity.type
_entity.pdbx_description
1 polymer ?
#
loop_
_entity_poly.entity_id
_entity_poly.type
_entity_poly.pdbx_seq_one_letter_code
_entity_poly.pdbx_strand_id
1 'polypeptide(L)'
;MTVGELEALSVLTTLSRPFSSRRIINCLEHDDFNSRVFEIMGKKGPVRNWFKAIDSAKAGSGRPGQSSGTTHLPPNVRSSSPDEVAIVEEQPLIRKRRGKAIDKTGAAPKRMKEVDEKVVESMTEQQMADAMLELASRATMAAWNMAYASDRGILRDELQKAQTQLKELANREQDQLATELEQSMKTVAALTKERDGLLLAAAEEKEIREEMSEAIVVEHTRGFKKALRQVAHLLQVSTKGVEFDLRKDVYEGQLVPLAEIPDDAFMKPEEGVDVEVAAAEGPKAEATGGSVVGSSDVVID
;
A
#
# COMPACT_ATOMS: atom_id res chain seq x y z
N MET A 1 43.30 14.89 -12.22
CA MET A 1 42.37 13.78 -12.45
C MET A 1 42.06 13.15 -11.10
N THR A 2 40.80 13.14 -10.67
CA THR A 2 40.39 12.65 -9.35
C THR A 2 40.16 11.13 -9.37
N VAL A 3 40.14 10.49 -8.19
CA VAL A 3 39.93 9.04 -8.08
C VAL A 3 38.57 8.62 -8.65
N GLY A 4 37.53 9.45 -8.46
CA GLY A 4 36.21 9.23 -9.07
C GLY A 4 36.21 9.34 -10.60
N GLU A 5 37.08 10.18 -11.18
CA GLU A 5 37.25 10.25 -12.64
C GLU A 5 37.96 9.00 -13.20
N LEU A 6 38.91 8.43 -12.47
CA LEU A 6 39.55 7.16 -12.85
C LEU A 6 38.56 5.99 -12.78
N GLU A 7 37.73 5.95 -11.74
CA GLU A 7 36.73 4.91 -11.53
C GLU A 7 35.65 4.97 -12.63
N ALA A 8 35.16 6.17 -12.96
CA ALA A 8 34.23 6.40 -14.05
C ALA A 8 34.80 5.99 -15.42
N LEU A 9 36.09 6.28 -15.68
CA LEU A 9 36.77 5.81 -16.89
C LEU A 9 36.89 4.29 -16.92
N SER A 10 37.19 3.63 -15.79
CA SER A 10 37.24 2.17 -15.72
C SER A 10 35.89 1.54 -16.04
N VAL A 11 34.79 2.07 -15.49
CA VAL A 11 33.43 1.60 -15.75
C VAL A 11 33.10 1.77 -17.24
N LEU A 12 33.41 2.93 -17.83
CA LEU A 12 33.23 3.18 -19.27
C LEU A 12 34.05 2.23 -20.16
N THR A 13 35.24 1.81 -19.73
CA THR A 13 36.06 0.84 -20.49
C THR A 13 35.60 -0.61 -20.36
N THR A 14 34.86 -0.95 -19.29
CA THR A 14 34.30 -2.31 -19.06
C THR A 14 32.95 -2.53 -19.72
N LEU A 15 32.26 -1.47 -20.16
CA LEU A 15 31.08 -1.60 -20.99
C LEU A 15 31.46 -2.27 -22.31
N SER A 16 30.80 -3.39 -22.63
CA SER A 16 30.96 -4.07 -23.91
C SER A 16 30.68 -3.07 -25.02
N ARG A 17 31.74 -2.60 -25.71
CA ARG A 17 31.60 -1.67 -26.85
C ARG A 17 30.69 -2.33 -27.88
N PRO A 18 29.42 -1.90 -28.06
CA PRO A 18 28.48 -2.62 -28.89
C PRO A 18 28.71 -2.34 -30.39
N PHE A 19 29.64 -1.45 -30.71
CA PHE A 19 29.80 -0.92 -32.05
C PHE A 19 31.01 -1.53 -32.73
N SER A 20 30.77 -2.57 -33.53
CA SER A 20 31.64 -2.80 -34.68
C SER A 20 31.33 -1.70 -35.69
N SER A 21 32.30 -0.84 -36.01
CA SER A 21 32.13 0.22 -37.02
C SER A 21 31.59 -0.32 -38.35
N ARG A 22 31.91 -1.58 -38.67
CA ARG A 22 31.41 -2.28 -39.87
C ARG A 22 29.89 -2.45 -39.86
N ARG A 23 29.26 -2.61 -38.68
CA ARG A 23 27.80 -2.73 -38.58
C ARG A 23 27.09 -1.40 -38.81
N ILE A 24 27.66 -0.29 -38.36
CA ILE A 24 27.09 1.05 -38.60
C ILE A 24 27.25 1.44 -40.07
N ILE A 25 28.40 1.12 -40.68
CA ILE A 25 28.66 1.41 -42.09
C ILE A 25 27.68 0.67 -43.00
N ASN A 26 27.37 -0.59 -42.72
CA ASN A 26 26.32 -1.32 -43.47
C ASN A 26 24.92 -0.71 -43.33
N CYS A 27 24.64 0.08 -42.29
CA CYS A 27 23.35 0.76 -42.17
C CYS A 27 23.24 1.99 -43.08
N LEU A 28 24.36 2.56 -43.52
CA LEU A 28 24.37 3.74 -44.41
C LEU A 28 23.92 3.40 -45.84
N GLU A 29 23.90 2.13 -46.21
CA GLU A 29 23.40 1.64 -47.51
C GLU A 29 21.86 1.57 -47.58
N HIS A 30 21.16 1.95 -46.51
CA HIS A 30 19.70 1.85 -46.41
C HIS A 30 19.04 3.18 -46.02
N ASP A 31 17.91 3.48 -46.64
CA ASP A 31 17.15 4.73 -46.44
C ASP A 31 16.56 4.87 -45.02
N ASP A 32 16.51 3.78 -44.25
CA ASP A 32 16.00 3.70 -42.88
C ASP A 32 17.12 3.62 -41.82
N PHE A 33 18.29 4.20 -42.12
CA PHE A 33 19.49 4.23 -41.28
C PHE A 33 19.19 4.47 -39.79
N ASN A 34 18.42 5.51 -39.46
CA ASN A 34 18.13 5.89 -38.08
C ASN A 34 17.42 4.76 -37.31
N SER A 35 16.37 4.19 -37.89
CA SER A 35 15.62 3.08 -37.28
C SER A 35 16.51 1.86 -37.06
N ARG A 36 17.39 1.57 -38.02
CA ARG A 36 18.26 0.38 -37.97
C ARG A 36 19.41 0.50 -36.98
N VAL A 37 19.99 1.70 -36.86
CA VAL A 37 20.98 1.99 -35.81
C VAL A 37 20.32 1.91 -34.43
N PHE A 38 19.11 2.46 -34.26
CA PHE A 38 18.36 2.31 -33.01
C PHE A 38 18.02 0.86 -32.68
N GLU A 39 17.68 0.03 -33.67
CA GLU A 39 17.44 -1.40 -33.47
C GLU A 39 18.73 -2.14 -33.06
N ILE A 40 19.88 -1.79 -33.64
CA ILE A 40 21.19 -2.35 -33.27
C ILE A 40 21.59 -1.92 -31.85
N MET A 41 21.30 -0.67 -31.47
CA MET A 41 21.55 -0.14 -30.13
C MET A 41 20.57 -0.71 -29.09
N GLY A 42 19.31 -0.94 -29.48
CA GLY A 42 18.23 -1.42 -28.62
C GLY A 42 18.23 -2.94 -28.42
N LYS A 43 18.85 -3.70 -29.34
CA LYS A 43 19.09 -5.14 -29.17
C LYS A 43 20.11 -5.34 -28.05
N LYS A 44 19.61 -5.61 -26.84
CA LYS A 44 20.40 -6.28 -25.79
C LYS A 44 20.94 -7.59 -26.38
N GLY A 45 22.21 -7.59 -26.77
CA GLY A 45 22.87 -8.80 -27.23
C GLY A 45 22.75 -9.90 -26.17
N PRO A 46 22.79 -11.18 -26.55
CA PRO A 46 22.90 -12.25 -25.56
C PRO A 46 24.13 -11.95 -24.71
N VAL A 47 23.94 -11.76 -23.40
CA VAL A 47 25.00 -11.53 -22.42
C VAL A 47 25.87 -12.79 -22.39
N ARG A 48 26.77 -12.93 -23.36
CA ARG A 48 27.86 -13.88 -23.29
C ARG A 48 28.79 -13.37 -22.19
N ASN A 49 28.63 -13.94 -21.00
CA ASN A 49 29.55 -13.76 -19.88
C ASN A 49 30.97 -14.11 -20.35
N TRP A 50 31.72 -13.10 -20.75
CA TRP A 50 33.12 -13.24 -21.19
C TRP A 50 33.97 -13.93 -20.11
N PHE A 51 33.65 -13.68 -18.83
CA PHE A 51 34.30 -14.33 -17.69
C PHE A 51 34.03 -15.85 -17.61
N LYS A 52 32.86 -16.35 -18.04
CA LYS A 52 32.61 -17.82 -18.11
C LYS A 52 33.30 -18.51 -19.28
N ALA A 53 33.71 -17.77 -20.31
CA ALA A 53 34.37 -18.32 -21.49
C ALA A 53 35.87 -18.58 -21.27
N ILE A 54 36.48 -17.95 -20.27
CA ILE A 54 37.90 -18.16 -19.95
C ILE A 54 38.07 -19.37 -19.02
N ASP A 55 37.11 -19.62 -18.12
CA ASP A 55 37.15 -20.77 -17.20
C ASP A 55 36.81 -22.11 -17.88
N SER A 56 36.17 -22.08 -19.06
CA SER A 56 35.79 -23.28 -19.81
C SER A 56 36.77 -23.67 -20.93
N ALA A 57 37.87 -22.93 -21.11
CA ALA A 57 38.90 -23.24 -22.11
C ALA A 57 39.81 -24.44 -21.74
N LYS A 58 39.45 -25.22 -20.72
CA LYS A 58 40.16 -26.44 -20.31
C LYS A 58 39.24 -27.64 -20.10
N ALA A 59 38.26 -27.86 -20.99
CA ALA A 59 37.65 -29.17 -21.15
C ALA A 59 36.94 -29.31 -22.51
N GLY A 60 37.42 -30.25 -23.32
CA GLY A 60 36.54 -31.10 -24.11
C GLY A 60 35.92 -30.55 -25.39
N SER A 61 36.54 -30.95 -26.51
CA SER A 61 35.89 -31.23 -27.80
C SER A 61 34.47 -31.80 -27.67
N GLY A 62 33.48 -31.22 -28.37
CA GLY A 62 32.18 -31.84 -28.58
C GLY A 62 31.13 -30.96 -29.30
N ARG A 63 30.88 -31.26 -30.57
CA ARG A 63 29.58 -31.06 -31.30
C ARG A 63 28.51 -32.00 -30.64
N PRO A 64 27.16 -31.95 -30.84
CA PRO A 64 26.25 -31.20 -31.74
C PRO A 64 25.02 -30.56 -31.01
N GLY A 65 24.10 -29.82 -31.66
CA GLY A 65 22.87 -30.41 -32.23
C GLY A 65 21.66 -29.46 -32.21
N GLN A 66 20.72 -29.72 -33.13
CA GLN A 66 19.49 -28.99 -33.47
C GLN A 66 18.35 -29.16 -32.45
N SER A 67 17.37 -28.24 -32.40
CA SER A 67 15.99 -28.43 -32.94
C SER A 67 14.94 -27.48 -32.32
N SER A 68 13.89 -27.20 -33.12
CA SER A 68 12.46 -26.94 -32.77
C SER A 68 12.14 -25.69 -31.92
N GLY A 69 11.35 -24.69 -32.33
CA GLY A 69 10.11 -24.70 -33.12
C GLY A 69 8.91 -24.61 -32.17
N THR A 70 8.17 -23.49 -32.12
CA THR A 70 6.72 -23.42 -31.79
C THR A 70 6.15 -22.02 -32.06
N THR A 71 5.02 -22.07 -32.75
CA THR A 71 4.06 -21.08 -33.25
C THR A 71 3.42 -20.16 -32.20
N HIS A 72 3.21 -18.87 -32.51
CA HIS A 72 1.99 -18.17 -32.12
C HIS A 72 1.66 -17.01 -33.07
N LEU A 73 0.37 -16.92 -33.42
CA LEU A 73 -0.26 -16.04 -34.41
C LEU A 73 -0.35 -14.57 -33.95
N PRO A 74 -0.51 -13.61 -34.90
CA PRO A 74 -0.70 -12.19 -34.61
C PRO A 74 -2.19 -11.82 -34.38
N PRO A 75 -2.52 -10.84 -33.52
CA PRO A 75 -3.87 -10.30 -33.47
C PRO A 75 -4.10 -9.25 -34.57
N ASN A 76 -4.93 -9.68 -35.51
CA ASN A 76 -5.98 -8.99 -36.25
C ASN A 76 -6.20 -7.48 -35.97
N VAL A 77 -6.04 -6.68 -37.03
CA VAL A 77 -6.45 -5.28 -37.14
C VAL A 77 -7.92 -5.25 -37.59
N ARG A 78 -8.80 -4.59 -36.82
CA ARG A 78 -10.16 -4.27 -37.27
C ARG A 78 -10.38 -2.76 -37.14
N SER A 79 -10.64 -2.15 -38.28
CA SER A 79 -11.00 -0.75 -38.45
C SER A 79 -12.36 -0.43 -37.85
N SER A 80 -12.51 0.78 -37.30
CA SER A 80 -13.76 1.55 -37.41
C SER A 80 -13.50 3.05 -37.27
N SER A 81 -13.91 3.79 -38.31
CA SER A 81 -14.19 5.22 -38.36
C SER A 81 -15.30 5.59 -37.34
N PRO A 82 -15.40 6.85 -36.85
CA PRO A 82 -16.20 7.84 -37.58
C PRO A 82 -15.57 9.24 -37.68
N ASP A 83 -16.05 9.90 -38.72
CA ASP A 83 -15.97 11.30 -39.09
C ASP A 83 -16.74 12.17 -38.07
N GLU A 84 -16.09 13.18 -37.47
CA GLU A 84 -16.79 14.33 -36.85
C GLU A 84 -15.98 15.61 -37.08
N VAL A 85 -16.56 16.49 -37.89
CA VAL A 85 -16.09 17.83 -38.20
C VAL A 85 -16.39 18.74 -36.99
N ALA A 86 -15.36 19.01 -36.18
CA ALA A 86 -15.40 20.10 -35.22
C ALA A 86 -14.68 21.33 -35.81
N ILE A 87 -15.47 22.33 -36.17
CA ILE A 87 -15.01 23.68 -36.49
C ILE A 87 -14.40 24.25 -35.20
N VAL A 88 -13.08 24.26 -35.09
CA VAL A 88 -12.37 25.00 -34.05
C VAL A 88 -12.12 26.41 -34.58
N GLU A 89 -12.96 27.31 -34.08
CA GLU A 89 -12.90 28.76 -34.21
C GLU A 89 -11.52 29.27 -33.73
N GLU A 90 -10.81 29.91 -34.65
CA GLU A 90 -9.51 30.53 -34.45
C GLU A 90 -9.65 31.74 -33.50
N GLN A 91 -9.34 31.57 -32.22
CA GLN A 91 -9.22 32.68 -31.27
C GLN A 91 -7.92 33.46 -31.52
N PRO A 92 -7.95 34.78 -31.74
CA PRO A 92 -6.75 35.59 -31.78
C PRO A 92 -6.28 35.88 -30.35
N LEU A 93 -5.11 35.32 -29.96
CA LEU A 93 -4.44 35.71 -28.72
C LEU A 93 -4.00 37.18 -28.79
N ILE A 94 -4.82 38.06 -28.23
CA ILE A 94 -4.49 39.48 -28.02
C ILE A 94 -3.38 39.59 -26.96
N ARG A 95 -2.13 39.62 -27.42
CA ARG A 95 -0.98 39.97 -26.56
C ARG A 95 -1.01 41.48 -26.29
N LYS A 96 -1.52 41.88 -25.11
CA LYS A 96 -1.40 43.26 -24.59
C LYS A 96 0.06 43.68 -24.49
N ARG A 97 0.58 44.40 -25.49
CA ARG A 97 1.82 45.18 -25.37
C ARG A 97 1.51 46.45 -24.56
N ARG A 98 2.11 46.59 -23.38
CA ARG A 98 2.24 47.89 -22.69
C ARG A 98 3.05 48.81 -23.59
N GLY A 99 2.41 49.85 -24.13
CA GLY A 99 3.08 50.92 -24.86
C GLY A 99 4.00 51.70 -23.92
N LYS A 100 5.31 51.51 -24.09
CA LYS A 100 6.29 52.51 -23.68
C LYS A 100 6.45 53.44 -24.87
N ALA A 101 6.05 54.70 -24.72
CA ALA A 101 6.31 55.74 -25.70
C ALA A 101 7.83 55.82 -25.91
N ILE A 102 8.27 55.48 -27.12
CA ILE A 102 9.61 55.78 -27.61
C ILE A 102 9.48 57.03 -28.46
N ASP A 103 10.19 58.07 -28.03
CA ASP A 103 10.30 59.34 -28.72
C ASP A 103 10.68 59.11 -30.20
N LYS A 104 9.85 59.66 -31.07
CA LYS A 104 10.13 59.78 -32.50
C LYS A 104 11.13 60.92 -32.70
N THR A 105 12.39 60.68 -32.42
CA THR A 105 13.46 61.56 -32.91
C THR A 105 14.71 60.73 -33.16
N GLY A 106 14.88 60.33 -34.41
CA GLY A 106 16.01 59.55 -34.86
C GLY A 106 15.92 59.36 -36.35
N ALA A 107 16.42 60.34 -37.11
CA ALA A 107 16.66 60.16 -38.53
C ALA A 107 17.56 58.94 -38.71
N ALA A 108 17.04 57.90 -39.36
CA ALA A 108 17.85 56.76 -39.78
C ALA A 108 19.04 57.30 -40.60
N PRO A 109 20.28 56.84 -40.35
CA PRO A 109 21.43 57.32 -41.09
C PRO A 109 21.27 56.88 -42.55
N LYS A 110 20.90 57.83 -43.42
CA LYS A 110 20.67 57.62 -44.86
C LYS A 110 21.81 56.87 -45.56
N ARG A 111 23.03 56.93 -45.00
CA ARG A 111 24.22 56.24 -45.51
C ARG A 111 24.19 54.71 -45.39
N MET A 112 23.49 54.14 -44.41
CA MET A 112 23.48 52.68 -44.25
C MET A 112 22.55 52.03 -45.29
N LYS A 113 21.39 52.65 -45.53
CA LYS A 113 20.43 52.23 -46.55
C LYS A 113 21.02 52.22 -47.97
N GLU A 114 21.76 53.27 -48.33
CA GLU A 114 22.35 53.39 -49.68
C GLU A 114 23.49 52.38 -49.91
N VAL A 115 24.19 51.95 -48.86
CA VAL A 115 25.25 50.93 -48.94
C VAL A 115 24.65 49.54 -49.06
N ASP A 116 23.62 49.21 -48.28
CA ASP A 116 22.94 47.92 -48.36
C ASP A 116 22.29 47.72 -49.75
N GLU A 117 21.67 48.77 -50.28
CA GLU A 117 21.02 48.75 -51.60
C GLU A 117 22.03 48.58 -52.75
N LYS A 118 23.17 49.31 -52.71
CA LYS A 118 24.26 49.14 -53.70
C LYS A 118 24.93 47.76 -53.62
N VAL A 119 25.06 47.19 -52.43
CA VAL A 119 25.62 45.83 -52.25
C VAL A 119 24.68 44.81 -52.89
N VAL A 120 23.37 44.93 -52.66
CA VAL A 120 22.38 44.02 -53.25
C VAL A 120 22.26 44.20 -54.77
N GLU A 121 22.32 45.42 -55.30
CA GLU A 121 22.31 45.70 -56.76
C GLU A 121 23.56 45.19 -57.49
N SER A 122 24.71 45.13 -56.80
CA SER A 122 25.97 44.62 -57.38
C SER A 122 26.14 43.10 -57.27
N MET A 123 25.26 42.42 -56.53
CA MET A 123 25.24 40.96 -56.44
C MET A 123 24.60 40.36 -57.69
N THR A 124 25.20 39.29 -58.20
CA THR A 124 24.55 38.46 -59.21
C THR A 124 23.33 37.76 -58.62
N GLU A 125 22.35 37.43 -59.47
CA GLU A 125 21.13 36.73 -59.06
C GLU A 125 21.42 35.45 -58.25
N GLN A 126 22.46 34.70 -58.63
CA GLN A 126 22.90 33.50 -57.91
C GLN A 126 23.38 33.83 -56.49
N GLN A 127 24.21 34.86 -56.33
CA GLN A 127 24.69 35.28 -55.01
C GLN A 127 23.54 35.75 -54.11
N MET A 128 22.53 36.40 -54.70
CA MET A 128 21.33 36.81 -53.97
C MET A 128 20.52 35.59 -53.50
N ALA A 129 20.32 34.59 -54.37
CA ALA A 129 19.65 33.35 -54.03
C ALA A 129 20.39 32.59 -52.90
N ASP A 130 21.72 32.48 -52.99
CA ASP A 130 22.55 31.83 -51.98
C ASP A 130 22.50 32.57 -50.63
N ALA A 131 22.58 33.90 -50.64
CA ALA A 131 22.47 34.73 -49.42
C ALA A 131 21.07 34.65 -48.78
N MET A 132 20.00 34.63 -49.60
CA MET A 132 18.63 34.42 -49.12
C MET A 132 18.47 33.02 -48.51
N LEU A 133 19.01 31.99 -49.14
CA LEU A 133 18.98 30.62 -48.63
C LEU A 133 19.75 30.50 -47.30
N GLU A 134 20.92 31.13 -47.20
CA GLU A 134 21.70 31.20 -45.97
C GLU A 134 20.91 31.89 -44.85
N LEU A 135 20.33 33.07 -45.13
CA LEU A 135 19.53 33.81 -44.17
C LEU A 135 18.31 33.01 -43.71
N ALA A 136 17.60 32.37 -44.64
CA ALA A 136 16.45 31.52 -44.33
C ALA A 136 16.85 30.33 -43.44
N SER A 137 17.98 29.67 -43.74
CA SER A 137 18.50 28.54 -42.95
C SER A 137 18.91 28.97 -41.54
N ARG A 138 19.52 30.16 -41.39
CA ARG A 138 19.85 30.73 -40.07
C ARG A 138 18.58 31.09 -39.30
N ALA A 139 17.58 31.65 -39.96
CA ALA A 139 16.31 32.02 -39.34
C ALA A 139 15.55 30.78 -38.82
N THR A 140 15.49 29.69 -39.59
CA THR A 140 14.86 28.44 -39.15
C THR A 140 15.61 27.80 -37.98
N MET A 141 16.94 27.81 -37.99
CA MET A 141 17.75 27.32 -36.88
C MET A 141 17.55 28.16 -35.61
N ALA A 142 17.48 29.49 -35.73
CA ALA A 142 17.19 30.36 -34.60
C ALA A 142 15.79 30.11 -34.03
N ALA A 143 14.78 29.93 -34.89
CA ALA A 143 13.42 29.60 -34.47
C ALA A 143 13.37 28.26 -33.71
N TRP A 144 14.07 27.24 -34.21
CA TRP A 144 14.17 25.93 -33.55
C TRP A 144 14.83 26.03 -32.17
N ASN A 145 15.95 26.76 -32.06
CA ASN A 145 16.63 26.97 -30.78
C ASN A 145 15.74 27.71 -29.76
N MET A 146 14.95 28.68 -30.21
CA MET A 146 14.00 29.38 -29.34
C MET A 146 12.86 28.49 -28.87
N ALA A 147 12.27 27.69 -29.77
CA ALA A 147 11.22 26.73 -29.41
C ALA A 147 11.74 25.71 -28.39
N TYR A 148 12.89 25.10 -28.66
CA TYR A 148 13.53 24.15 -27.74
C TYR A 148 13.85 24.77 -26.37
N ALA A 149 14.35 26.00 -26.34
CA ALA A 149 14.63 26.70 -25.10
C ALA A 149 13.34 27.01 -24.30
N SER A 150 12.24 27.31 -24.99
CA SER A 150 10.91 27.52 -24.39
C SER A 150 10.37 26.22 -23.78
N ASP A 151 10.39 25.11 -24.53
CA ASP A 151 9.94 23.80 -24.05
C ASP A 151 10.74 23.34 -22.83
N ARG A 152 12.06 23.56 -22.83
CA ARG A 152 12.91 23.30 -21.67
C ARG A 152 12.60 24.20 -20.47
N GLY A 153 12.05 25.40 -20.70
CA GLY A 153 11.51 26.24 -19.64
C GLY A 153 10.28 25.60 -19.00
N ILE A 154 9.31 25.23 -19.83
CA ILE A 154 8.04 24.58 -19.42
C ILE A 154 8.34 23.31 -18.61
N LEU A 155 9.22 22.43 -19.11
CA LEU A 155 9.57 21.20 -18.41
C LEU A 155 10.21 21.44 -17.03
N ARG A 156 10.96 22.53 -16.85
CA ARG A 156 11.52 22.88 -15.54
C ARG A 156 10.45 23.35 -14.58
N ASP A 157 9.50 24.14 -15.05
CA ASP A 157 8.37 24.61 -14.25
C ASP A 157 7.46 23.45 -13.84
N GLU A 158 7.18 22.52 -14.77
CA GLU A 158 6.42 21.29 -14.49
C GLU A 158 7.14 20.39 -13.50
N LEU A 159 8.45 20.20 -13.65
CA LEU A 159 9.26 19.42 -12.71
C LEU A 159 9.23 20.05 -11.31
N GLN A 160 9.38 21.36 -11.22
CA GLN A 160 9.32 22.07 -9.94
C GLN A 160 7.94 21.92 -9.30
N LYS A 161 6.87 22.04 -10.10
CA LYS A 161 5.49 21.81 -9.63
C LYS A 161 5.29 20.40 -9.10
N ALA A 162 5.72 19.38 -9.85
CA ALA A 162 5.65 17.98 -9.42
C ALA A 162 6.45 17.73 -8.13
N GLN A 163 7.65 18.32 -8.02
CA GLN A 163 8.46 18.25 -6.79
C GLN A 163 7.76 18.89 -5.59
N THR A 164 7.11 20.04 -5.77
CA THR A 164 6.36 20.68 -4.68
C THR A 164 5.16 19.85 -4.26
N GLN A 165 4.43 19.26 -5.21
CA GLN A 165 3.29 18.39 -4.93
C GLN A 165 3.71 17.14 -4.17
N LEU A 166 4.80 16.49 -4.58
CA LEU A 166 5.34 15.32 -3.86
C LEU A 166 5.75 15.65 -2.43
N LYS A 167 6.41 16.78 -2.20
CA LYS A 167 6.78 17.21 -0.85
C LYS A 167 5.55 17.48 0.02
N GLU A 168 4.54 18.12 -0.56
CA GLU A 168 3.31 18.44 0.16
C GLU A 168 2.51 17.17 0.50
N LEU A 169 2.44 16.20 -0.41
CA LEU A 169 1.81 14.90 -0.15
C LEU A 169 2.58 14.12 0.93
N ALA A 170 3.91 14.04 0.81
CA ALA A 170 4.74 13.35 1.80
C ALA A 170 4.58 13.97 3.21
N ASN A 171 4.52 15.29 3.31
CA ASN A 171 4.28 15.97 4.59
C ASN A 171 2.89 15.66 5.13
N ARG A 172 1.85 15.66 4.29
CA ARG A 172 0.48 15.30 4.71
C ARG A 172 0.40 13.86 5.21
N GLU A 173 1.03 12.91 4.50
CA GLU A 173 1.09 11.51 4.93
C GLU A 173 1.82 11.37 6.26
N GLN A 174 2.94 12.08 6.45
CA GLN A 174 3.66 12.08 7.72
C GLN A 174 2.81 12.64 8.87
N ASP A 175 2.12 13.76 8.65
CA ASP A 175 1.25 14.38 9.66
C ASP A 175 0.06 13.45 10.00
N GLN A 176 -0.56 12.84 8.99
CA GLN A 176 -1.64 11.87 9.18
C GLN A 176 -1.17 10.68 10.02
N LEU A 177 -0.08 10.04 9.62
CA LEU A 177 0.49 8.90 10.36
C LEU A 177 0.88 9.28 11.79
N ALA A 178 1.39 10.50 12.01
CA ALA A 178 1.71 10.98 13.35
C ALA A 178 0.45 11.11 14.22
N THR A 179 -0.64 11.67 13.67
CA THR A 179 -1.91 11.80 14.40
C THR A 179 -2.56 10.44 14.68
N GLU A 180 -2.54 9.51 13.73
CA GLU A 180 -3.07 8.16 13.91
C GLU A 180 -2.26 7.37 14.93
N LEU A 181 -0.94 7.49 14.91
CA LEU A 181 -0.07 6.87 15.91
C LEU A 181 -0.36 7.41 17.31
N GLU A 182 -0.52 8.73 17.46
CA GLU A 182 -0.85 9.33 18.75
C GLU A 182 -2.21 8.85 19.27
N GLN A 183 -3.21 8.78 18.40
CA GLN A 183 -4.54 8.25 18.75
C GLN A 183 -4.48 6.76 19.13
N SER A 184 -3.77 5.95 18.35
CA SER A 184 -3.55 4.53 18.64
C SER A 184 -2.82 4.31 19.96
N MET A 185 -1.80 5.11 20.26
CA MET A 185 -1.11 5.04 21.55
C MET A 185 -2.05 5.37 22.72
N LYS A 186 -2.93 6.37 22.57
CA LYS A 186 -3.93 6.71 23.60
C LYS A 186 -4.93 5.58 23.83
N THR A 187 -5.43 4.95 22.76
CA THR A 187 -6.37 3.82 22.89
C THR A 187 -5.70 2.61 23.52
N VAL A 188 -4.48 2.28 23.11
CA VAL A 188 -3.70 1.18 23.70
C VAL A 188 -3.43 1.43 25.19
N ALA A 189 -3.09 2.66 25.58
CA ALA A 189 -2.89 3.00 26.99
C ALA A 189 -4.16 2.84 27.82
N ALA A 190 -5.32 3.27 27.29
CA ALA A 190 -6.62 3.09 27.95
C ALA A 190 -6.99 1.62 28.11
N LEU A 191 -6.87 0.82 27.05
CA LEU A 191 -7.17 -0.62 27.06
C LEU A 191 -6.21 -1.39 27.99
N THR A 192 -4.95 -0.98 28.07
CA THR A 192 -3.99 -1.60 29.00
C THR A 192 -4.42 -1.38 30.45
N LYS A 193 -4.87 -0.17 30.79
CA LYS A 193 -5.39 0.14 32.12
C LYS A 193 -6.67 -0.65 32.45
N GLU A 194 -7.56 -0.80 31.48
CA GLU A 194 -8.79 -1.60 31.64
C GLU A 194 -8.46 -3.09 31.85
N ARG A 195 -7.59 -3.65 31.02
CA ARG A 195 -7.09 -5.03 31.17
C ARG A 195 -6.55 -5.26 32.57
N ASP A 196 -5.70 -4.36 33.06
CA ASP A 196 -5.10 -4.49 34.39
C ASP A 196 -6.15 -4.40 35.51
N GLY A 197 -7.15 -3.52 35.36
CA GLY A 197 -8.29 -3.46 36.28
C GLY A 197 -9.10 -4.75 36.30
N LEU A 198 -9.40 -5.32 35.14
CA LEU A 198 -10.13 -6.59 35.02
C LEU A 198 -9.34 -7.77 35.60
N LEU A 199 -8.02 -7.82 35.41
CA LEU A 199 -7.17 -8.85 36.00
C LEU A 199 -7.16 -8.79 37.52
N LEU A 200 -7.13 -7.59 38.11
CA LEU A 200 -7.22 -7.41 39.56
C LEU A 200 -8.59 -7.87 40.09
N ALA A 201 -9.68 -7.42 39.47
CA ALA A 201 -11.03 -7.82 39.87
C ALA A 201 -11.25 -9.34 39.75
N ALA A 202 -10.71 -9.97 38.70
CA ALA A 202 -10.79 -11.42 38.52
C ALA A 202 -9.99 -12.20 39.59
N ALA A 203 -8.87 -11.64 40.06
CA ALA A 203 -8.10 -12.23 41.15
C ALA A 203 -8.87 -12.16 42.49
N GLU A 204 -9.48 -11.01 42.78
CA GLU A 204 -10.31 -10.81 43.97
C GLU A 204 -11.55 -11.72 43.96
N GLU A 205 -12.25 -11.83 42.82
CA GLU A 205 -13.40 -12.73 42.70
C GLU A 205 -13.00 -14.19 42.91
N LYS A 206 -11.84 -14.58 42.38
CA LYS A 206 -11.31 -15.93 42.57
C LYS A 206 -11.02 -16.21 44.05
N GLU A 207 -10.40 -15.28 44.76
CA GLU A 207 -10.14 -15.39 46.20
C GLU A 207 -11.45 -15.56 46.98
N ILE A 208 -12.44 -14.69 46.74
CA ILE A 208 -13.76 -14.77 47.39
C ILE A 208 -14.43 -16.12 47.10
N ARG A 209 -14.33 -16.61 45.86
CA ARG A 209 -14.90 -17.90 45.46
C ARG A 209 -14.23 -19.06 46.19
N GLU A 210 -12.91 -19.02 46.35
CA GLU A 210 -12.13 -20.03 47.09
C GLU A 210 -12.51 -20.01 48.57
N GLU A 211 -12.53 -18.84 49.21
CA GLU A 211 -12.95 -18.69 50.61
C GLU A 211 -14.38 -19.20 50.84
N MET A 212 -15.31 -18.82 49.96
CA MET A 212 -16.70 -19.28 50.03
C MET A 212 -16.79 -20.81 49.88
N SER A 213 -16.07 -21.38 48.91
CA SER A 213 -16.03 -22.83 48.69
C SER A 213 -15.48 -23.55 49.91
N GLU A 214 -14.44 -23.03 50.55
CA GLU A 214 -13.87 -23.60 51.77
C GLU A 214 -14.87 -23.55 52.93
N ALA A 215 -15.53 -22.41 53.13
CA ALA A 215 -16.56 -22.25 54.16
C ALA A 215 -17.71 -23.25 53.98
N ILE A 216 -18.19 -23.41 52.74
CA ILE A 216 -19.21 -24.40 52.39
C ILE A 216 -18.73 -25.82 52.75
N VAL A 217 -17.54 -26.22 52.30
CA VAL A 217 -16.99 -27.57 52.59
C VAL A 217 -16.88 -27.81 54.09
N VAL A 218 -16.43 -26.82 54.87
CA VAL A 218 -16.32 -26.92 56.33
C VAL A 218 -17.68 -27.12 56.98
N GLU A 219 -18.69 -26.33 56.61
CA GLU A 219 -20.04 -26.43 57.18
C GLU A 219 -20.72 -27.74 56.79
N HIS A 220 -20.63 -28.17 55.53
CA HIS A 220 -21.11 -29.48 55.09
C HIS A 220 -20.42 -30.63 55.85
N THR A 221 -19.10 -30.55 56.04
CA THR A 221 -18.35 -31.56 56.79
C THR A 221 -18.81 -31.61 58.26
N ARG A 222 -19.05 -30.46 58.88
CA ARG A 222 -19.56 -30.36 60.26
C ARG A 222 -20.97 -30.93 60.37
N GLY A 223 -21.85 -30.57 59.43
CA GLY A 223 -23.21 -31.08 59.32
C GLY A 223 -23.25 -32.60 59.14
N PHE A 224 -22.42 -33.13 58.24
CA PHE A 224 -22.27 -34.57 58.02
C PHE A 224 -21.80 -35.30 59.28
N LYS A 225 -20.72 -34.81 59.93
CA LYS A 225 -20.24 -35.39 61.19
C LYS A 225 -21.30 -35.33 62.30
N LYS A 226 -22.12 -34.27 62.33
CA LYS A 226 -23.24 -34.16 63.28
C LYS A 226 -24.31 -35.22 63.00
N ALA A 227 -24.68 -35.42 61.75
CA ALA A 227 -25.62 -36.47 61.35
C ALA A 227 -25.10 -37.87 61.73
N LEU A 228 -23.83 -38.18 61.46
CA LEU A 228 -23.24 -39.46 61.86
C LEU A 228 -23.30 -39.72 63.37
N ARG A 229 -23.10 -38.68 64.20
CA ARG A 229 -23.28 -38.81 65.66
C ARG A 229 -24.73 -39.09 66.05
N GLN A 230 -25.68 -38.46 65.36
CA GLN A 230 -27.11 -38.70 65.59
C GLN A 230 -27.52 -40.13 65.20
N VAL A 231 -27.07 -40.61 64.04
CA VAL A 231 -27.32 -41.98 63.56
C VAL A 231 -26.74 -43.02 64.52
N ALA A 232 -25.49 -42.84 64.95
CA ALA A 232 -24.85 -43.73 65.93
C ALA A 232 -25.65 -43.82 67.24
N HIS A 233 -26.21 -42.69 67.70
CA HIS A 233 -27.01 -42.64 68.92
C HIS A 233 -28.38 -43.31 68.74
N LEU A 234 -29.10 -43.00 67.66
CA LEU A 234 -30.47 -43.49 67.42
C LEU A 234 -30.50 -44.99 67.09
N LEU A 235 -29.55 -45.47 66.29
CA LEU A 235 -29.51 -46.86 65.82
C LEU A 235 -28.58 -47.76 66.66
N GLN A 236 -27.84 -47.20 67.61
CA GLN A 236 -26.85 -47.89 68.44
C GLN A 236 -25.76 -48.64 67.62
N VAL A 237 -25.51 -48.20 66.38
CA VAL A 237 -24.46 -48.75 65.52
C VAL A 237 -23.14 -48.00 65.73
N SER A 238 -22.02 -48.73 65.81
CA SER A 238 -20.69 -48.09 65.85
C SER A 238 -20.34 -47.52 64.49
N THR A 239 -20.15 -46.21 64.41
CA THR A 239 -19.63 -45.51 63.21
C THR A 239 -18.10 -45.46 63.18
N LYS A 240 -17.42 -46.06 64.17
CA LYS A 240 -15.96 -46.05 64.30
C LYS A 240 -15.34 -47.05 63.31
N GLY A 241 -14.59 -46.55 62.32
CA GLY A 241 -13.94 -47.37 61.28
C GLY A 241 -14.74 -47.57 60.00
N VAL A 242 -15.89 -46.89 59.85
CA VAL A 242 -16.61 -46.84 58.57
C VAL A 242 -15.96 -45.77 57.70
N GLU A 243 -14.93 -46.16 56.93
CA GLU A 243 -14.39 -45.30 55.87
C GLU A 243 -15.40 -45.23 54.74
N PHE A 244 -15.99 -44.05 54.55
CA PHE A 244 -16.80 -43.75 53.38
C PHE A 244 -15.86 -43.47 52.21
N ASP A 245 -15.89 -44.34 51.21
CA ASP A 245 -15.23 -44.08 49.94
C ASP A 245 -16.12 -43.17 49.09
N LEU A 246 -15.76 -41.88 49.03
CA LEU A 246 -16.48 -40.87 48.24
C LEU A 246 -16.51 -41.18 46.74
N ARG A 247 -15.69 -42.14 46.26
CA ARG A 247 -15.69 -42.59 44.87
C ARG A 247 -16.66 -43.74 44.63
N LYS A 248 -17.41 -44.17 45.64
CA LYS A 248 -18.43 -45.22 45.56
C LYS A 248 -19.77 -44.72 46.08
N ASP A 249 -20.85 -45.24 45.51
CA ASP A 249 -22.21 -44.98 45.96
C ASP A 249 -23.01 -46.28 46.01
N VAL A 250 -24.17 -46.26 46.67
CA VAL A 250 -25.07 -47.40 46.77
C VAL A 250 -25.96 -47.49 45.53
N TYR A 251 -25.67 -48.45 44.65
CA TYR A 251 -26.48 -48.77 43.49
C TYR A 251 -27.03 -50.19 43.60
N GLU A 252 -28.34 -50.37 43.43
CA GLU A 252 -29.05 -51.65 43.62
C GLU A 252 -28.75 -52.35 44.97
N GLY A 253 -28.49 -51.56 46.02
CA GLY A 253 -28.18 -52.05 47.37
C GLY A 253 -26.73 -52.53 47.56
N GLN A 254 -25.86 -52.37 46.56
CA GLN A 254 -24.42 -52.66 46.66
C GLN A 254 -23.59 -51.37 46.58
N LEU A 255 -22.41 -51.37 47.20
CA LEU A 255 -21.49 -50.24 47.17
C LEU A 255 -20.56 -50.35 45.95
N VAL A 256 -20.80 -49.52 44.94
CA VAL A 256 -20.18 -49.62 43.60
C VAL A 256 -19.45 -48.31 43.26
N PRO A 257 -18.29 -48.32 42.56
CA PRO A 257 -17.64 -47.10 42.09
C PRO A 257 -18.57 -46.20 41.25
N LEU A 258 -18.48 -44.89 41.44
CA LEU A 258 -19.29 -43.89 40.73
C LEU A 258 -19.18 -44.01 39.20
N ALA A 259 -18.03 -44.43 38.68
CA ALA A 259 -17.81 -44.59 37.24
C ALA A 259 -18.59 -45.77 36.61
N GLU A 260 -19.10 -46.70 37.43
CA GLU A 260 -19.86 -47.87 36.98
C GLU A 260 -21.37 -47.64 37.11
N ILE A 261 -21.79 -46.55 37.75
CA ILE A 261 -23.20 -46.19 37.90
C ILE A 261 -23.61 -45.35 36.67
N PRO A 262 -24.66 -45.76 35.93
CA PRO A 262 -25.13 -45.01 34.77
C PRO A 262 -25.54 -43.57 35.13
N ASP A 263 -25.21 -42.58 34.27
CA ASP A 263 -25.49 -41.15 34.50
C ASP A 263 -26.99 -40.86 34.71
N ASP A 264 -27.85 -41.67 34.09
CA ASP A 264 -29.31 -41.64 34.17
C ASP A 264 -29.89 -42.24 35.48
N ALA A 265 -29.06 -42.90 36.29
CA ALA A 265 -29.44 -43.37 37.63
C ALA A 265 -29.43 -42.24 38.69
N PHE A 266 -28.70 -41.15 38.44
CA PHE A 266 -28.44 -40.09 39.42
C PHE A 266 -29.50 -39.00 39.49
N MET A 267 -30.60 -39.09 38.74
CA MET A 267 -31.93 -38.47 38.98
C MET A 267 -32.75 -38.47 37.69
N LYS A 268 -34.03 -38.88 37.78
CA LYS A 268 -35.09 -38.20 37.01
C LYS A 268 -35.30 -36.84 37.69
N PRO A 269 -35.41 -35.72 36.96
CA PRO A 269 -35.69 -34.44 37.58
C PRO A 269 -37.05 -34.52 38.28
N GLU A 270 -37.07 -34.41 39.61
CA GLU A 270 -38.32 -34.12 40.30
C GLU A 270 -38.72 -32.68 39.95
N GLU A 271 -39.72 -32.55 39.09
CA GLU A 271 -40.56 -31.37 39.01
C GLU A 271 -41.22 -31.14 40.37
N GLY A 272 -40.90 -30.01 41.01
CA GLY A 272 -41.72 -29.45 42.09
C GLY A 272 -41.14 -29.55 43.49
N VAL A 273 -40.07 -28.80 43.78
CA VAL A 273 -39.91 -28.21 45.11
C VAL A 273 -39.55 -26.75 44.93
N ASP A 274 -40.59 -25.92 44.89
CA ASP A 274 -40.50 -24.49 45.10
C ASP A 274 -39.92 -24.24 46.50
N VAL A 275 -38.61 -23.99 46.59
CA VAL A 275 -38.03 -23.40 47.81
C VAL A 275 -38.27 -21.90 47.73
N GLU A 276 -39.46 -21.54 48.18
CA GLU A 276 -39.90 -20.20 48.54
C GLU A 276 -38.96 -19.66 49.65
N VAL A 277 -37.88 -18.97 49.26
CA VAL A 277 -37.14 -18.09 50.17
C VAL A 277 -37.85 -16.75 50.17
N ALA A 278 -38.67 -16.56 51.20
CA ALA A 278 -39.42 -15.35 51.51
C ALA A 278 -38.53 -14.10 51.46
N ALA A 279 -38.75 -13.27 50.45
CA ALA A 279 -38.38 -11.86 50.47
C ALA A 279 -39.39 -11.12 51.35
N ALA A 280 -38.90 -10.50 52.43
CA ALA A 280 -39.71 -9.67 53.31
C ALA A 280 -40.22 -8.41 52.58
N GLU A 281 -41.55 -8.26 52.61
CA GLU A 281 -42.40 -7.09 52.37
C GLU A 281 -41.92 -5.86 53.20
N GLY A 282 -42.04 -4.57 52.84
CA GLY A 282 -42.75 -3.78 51.81
C GLY A 282 -42.37 -2.28 52.01
N PRO A 283 -43.19 -1.26 51.70
CA PRO A 283 -44.45 -1.25 50.95
C PRO A 283 -44.50 -0.23 49.78
N LYS A 284 -45.61 -0.37 49.04
CA LYS A 284 -46.17 0.42 47.94
C LYS A 284 -46.38 1.91 48.25
N ALA A 285 -46.19 2.78 47.26
CA ALA A 285 -46.96 4.01 47.08
C ALA A 285 -47.18 4.30 45.58
N GLU A 286 -48.46 4.37 45.21
CA GLU A 286 -48.98 4.91 43.94
C GLU A 286 -48.56 6.36 43.72
N ALA A 287 -48.42 6.78 42.46
CA ALA A 287 -49.34 7.75 41.83
C ALA A 287 -48.85 8.22 40.44
N THR A 288 -49.69 7.94 39.44
CA THR A 288 -50.13 8.83 38.32
C THR A 288 -49.13 9.65 37.50
N GLY A 289 -49.31 9.57 36.17
CA GLY A 289 -49.10 10.72 35.27
C GLY A 289 -48.60 10.32 33.89
N GLY A 290 -49.52 10.16 32.92
CA GLY A 290 -49.18 9.87 31.54
C GLY A 290 -48.59 11.07 30.80
N SER A 291 -47.95 10.82 29.65
CA SER A 291 -48.19 11.60 28.43
C SER A 291 -47.51 10.93 27.23
N VAL A 292 -48.29 10.89 26.16
CA VAL A 292 -47.97 10.60 24.77
C VAL A 292 -46.84 11.51 24.25
N VAL A 293 -46.01 10.98 23.33
CA VAL A 293 -45.56 11.56 22.04
C VAL A 293 -44.06 11.30 21.77
N GLY A 294 -43.79 10.66 20.62
CA GLY A 294 -42.65 11.05 19.77
C GLY A 294 -41.52 10.02 19.59
N SER A 295 -41.78 8.91 18.89
CA SER A 295 -40.71 8.14 18.24
C SER A 295 -40.31 8.86 16.95
N SER A 296 -39.06 9.27 16.83
CA SER A 296 -38.47 9.66 15.55
C SER A 296 -37.37 8.66 15.21
N ASP A 297 -37.65 7.86 14.17
CA ASP A 297 -36.67 7.02 13.49
C ASP A 297 -35.60 7.91 12.86
N VAL A 298 -34.33 7.59 13.15
CA VAL A 298 -33.19 8.17 12.43
C VAL A 298 -32.82 7.19 11.31
N VAL A 299 -33.09 7.62 10.09
CA VAL A 299 -32.59 7.02 8.84
C VAL A 299 -31.10 7.36 8.71
N ILE A 300 -30.28 6.34 8.49
CA ILE A 300 -28.88 6.46 8.10
C ILE A 300 -28.83 6.41 6.56
N ASP A 301 -28.16 7.38 5.95
CA ASP A 301 -27.70 7.39 4.56
C ASP A 301 -26.17 7.38 4.57
#